data_AF-A2BKP5-F1
#
_entry.id   AF-A2BKP5-F1
#
_cell.length_a   1.000
_cell.length_b   1.000
_cell.length_c   1.000
_cell.angle_alpha   90.00
_cell.angle_beta   90.00
_cell.angle_gamma   90.00
#
_symmetry.space_group_name_H-M   'P 1'
#
loop_
_entity.id
_entity.type
_entity.pdbx_description
1 polymer ?
#
loop_
_entity_poly.entity_id
_entity_poly.type
_entity_poly.pdbx_seq_one_letter_code
_entity_poly.pdbx_strand_id
1 'polypeptide(L)'
;MRACQHSGVLLVGRLAREAAPPVVPASAIGSWHWCKVKAWHATTLFNTGWLRLDNLTDEALDGLALLWAAELGKKANPRIIRGKLVHGEQLADVILEASEYRLARLLLEERGKALRRLHSDGLIPCLGLIDPESFEEQLARYRTASDIVEYFRREEWPLIARRPSHRSYVVIGVPDEIAWDDGGVKVVELKTTGKPWLVKARRQGYRAALAQLAAYAWMLVDRWPLETAELVFKDYAGNTVLREKHDPLELAELFEKEILPIADELASQEPPGQPARPPCQSCEYNTVRG
;
A
#
# COMPACT_ATOMS: atom_id res chain seq x y z
N MET A 1 -22.33 4.40 13.41
CA MET A 1 -20.90 4.69 13.14
C MET A 1 -20.44 3.86 11.95
N ARG A 2 -19.73 4.42 10.95
CA ARG A 2 -19.19 3.63 9.82
C ARG A 2 -18.08 2.70 10.33
N ALA A 3 -17.90 1.51 9.74
CA ALA A 3 -16.87 0.56 10.20
C ALA A 3 -15.45 1.18 10.13
N CYS A 4 -15.20 2.04 9.13
CA CYS A 4 -13.97 2.83 9.02
C CYS A 4 -13.82 3.96 10.07
N GLN A 5 -14.74 4.08 11.02
CA GLN A 5 -14.65 5.02 12.15
C GLN A 5 -14.72 4.29 13.49
N HIS A 6 -14.68 2.96 13.48
CA HIS A 6 -14.70 2.17 14.69
C HIS A 6 -13.52 2.58 15.59
N SER A 7 -13.77 2.79 16.88
CA SER A 7 -12.76 3.28 17.84
C SER A 7 -11.52 2.38 17.87
N GLY A 8 -11.72 1.05 17.81
CA GLY A 8 -10.64 0.08 17.70
C GLY A 8 -9.76 0.26 16.45
N VAL A 9 -10.32 0.62 15.29
CA VAL A 9 -9.52 0.85 14.07
C VAL A 9 -8.63 2.09 14.24
N LEU A 10 -9.18 3.15 14.85
CA LEU A 10 -8.42 4.37 15.15
C LEU A 10 -7.34 4.11 16.20
N LEU A 11 -7.65 3.31 17.22
CA LEU A 11 -6.70 2.89 18.26
C LEU A 11 -5.51 2.13 17.65
N VAL A 12 -5.77 1.11 16.82
CA VAL A 12 -4.71 0.36 16.12
C VAL A 12 -3.87 1.29 15.25
N GLY A 13 -4.50 2.25 14.58
CA GLY A 13 -3.79 3.25 13.79
C GLY A 13 -2.76 4.03 14.61
N ARG A 14 -3.13 4.51 15.79
CA ARG A 14 -2.20 5.18 16.72
C ARG A 14 -1.09 4.26 17.19
N LEU A 15 -1.44 3.08 17.71
CA LEU A 15 -0.49 2.10 18.22
C LEU A 15 0.56 1.72 17.16
N ALA A 16 0.14 1.53 15.91
CA ALA A 16 1.02 1.18 14.81
C ALA A 16 2.06 2.28 14.50
N ARG A 17 1.71 3.56 14.65
CA ARG A 17 2.66 4.69 14.48
C ARG A 17 3.58 4.89 15.69
N GLU A 18 3.17 4.42 16.86
CA GLU A 18 3.97 4.50 18.09
C GLU A 18 5.01 3.38 18.18
N ALA A 19 4.70 2.21 17.62
CA ALA A 19 5.54 1.02 17.72
C ALA A 19 6.89 1.15 16.99
N ALA A 20 6.93 1.90 15.89
CA ALA A 20 8.13 2.10 15.08
C ALA A 20 8.01 3.36 14.20
N PRO A 21 9.13 3.87 13.65
CA PRO A 21 9.12 4.83 12.54
C PRO A 21 8.11 4.43 11.46
N PRO A 22 7.09 5.26 11.16
CA PRO A 22 6.04 4.85 10.24
C PRO A 22 6.57 4.56 8.84
N VAL A 23 5.96 3.58 8.18
CA VAL A 23 6.18 3.23 6.79
C VAL A 23 4.96 3.66 5.97
N VAL A 24 5.16 4.56 5.01
CA VAL A 24 4.10 5.12 4.16
C VAL A 24 4.22 4.53 2.76
N PRO A 25 3.29 3.67 2.31
CA PRO A 25 3.36 3.10 0.98
C PRO A 25 2.84 4.09 -0.09
N ALA A 26 3.54 4.14 -1.23
CA ALA A 26 3.16 4.93 -2.40
C ALA A 26 1.74 4.61 -2.90
N SER A 27 1.30 3.36 -2.73
CA SER A 27 -0.07 2.94 -3.04
C SER A 27 -1.12 3.59 -2.12
N ALA A 28 -0.80 3.87 -0.85
CA ALA A 28 -1.67 4.62 0.06
C ALA A 28 -1.69 6.10 -0.32
N ILE A 29 -0.55 6.68 -0.70
CA ILE A 29 -0.49 8.05 -1.25
C ILE A 29 -1.41 8.19 -2.46
N GLY A 30 -1.37 7.25 -3.42
CA GLY A 30 -2.33 7.23 -4.53
C GLY A 30 -3.78 7.06 -4.06
N SER A 31 -4.03 6.15 -3.11
CA SER A 31 -5.36 5.88 -2.55
C SER A 31 -5.96 7.08 -1.82
N TRP A 32 -5.14 8.00 -1.31
CA TRP A 32 -5.57 9.23 -0.66
C TRP A 32 -6.53 10.05 -1.51
N HIS A 33 -6.21 10.14 -2.80
CA HIS A 33 -7.00 10.87 -3.76
C HIS A 33 -8.40 10.29 -3.91
N TRP A 34 -8.61 9.00 -3.61
CA TRP A 34 -9.94 8.35 -3.59
C TRP A 34 -10.63 8.49 -2.24
N CYS A 35 -9.94 8.16 -1.15
CA CYS A 35 -10.46 8.24 0.20
C CYS A 35 -9.30 8.31 1.21
N LYS A 36 -9.14 9.49 1.83
CA LYS A 36 -8.11 9.76 2.84
C LYS A 36 -8.09 8.73 3.99
N VAL A 37 -9.27 8.43 4.55
CA VAL A 37 -9.41 7.48 5.66
C VAL A 37 -8.98 6.07 5.25
N LYS A 38 -9.36 5.62 4.04
CA LYS A 38 -8.95 4.29 3.55
C LYS A 38 -7.43 4.22 3.35
N ALA A 39 -6.82 5.29 2.83
CA ALA A 39 -5.37 5.37 2.68
C ALA A 39 -4.64 5.33 4.03
N TRP A 40 -5.17 6.04 5.03
CA TRP A 40 -4.62 6.01 6.39
C TRP A 40 -4.74 4.62 7.03
N HIS A 41 -5.85 3.91 6.83
CA HIS A 41 -6.03 2.52 7.26
C HIS A 41 -5.13 1.52 6.54
N ALA A 42 -4.94 1.67 5.22
CA ALA A 42 -3.97 0.86 4.50
C ALA A 42 -2.58 1.07 5.12
N THR A 43 -2.18 2.32 5.32
CA THR A 43 -0.93 2.66 6.01
C THR A 43 -0.90 2.06 7.42
N THR A 44 -2.00 2.04 8.18
CA THR A 44 -2.08 1.34 9.46
C THR A 44 -1.69 -0.12 9.33
N LEU A 45 -2.33 -0.85 8.41
CA LEU A 45 -2.10 -2.29 8.26
C LEU A 45 -0.67 -2.61 7.79
N PHE A 46 -0.03 -1.71 7.02
CA PHE A 46 1.40 -1.81 6.72
C PHE A 46 2.29 -1.72 7.97
N ASN A 47 1.88 -0.97 8.99
CA ASN A 47 2.67 -0.70 10.20
C ASN A 47 2.31 -1.61 11.38
N THR A 48 1.25 -2.42 11.30
CA THR A 48 0.84 -3.28 12.42
C THR A 48 1.77 -4.48 12.64
N GLY A 49 2.71 -4.75 11.73
CA GLY A 49 3.72 -5.80 11.91
C GLY A 49 4.68 -5.56 13.07
N TRP A 50 4.87 -4.31 13.49
CA TRP A 50 5.67 -3.96 14.67
C TRP A 50 4.92 -4.13 15.99
N LEU A 51 3.62 -4.45 15.94
CA LEU A 51 2.83 -4.70 17.14
C LEU A 51 3.05 -6.14 17.63
N ARG A 52 2.93 -6.32 18.95
CA ARG A 52 2.93 -7.64 19.58
C ARG A 52 1.53 -8.00 20.03
N LEU A 53 1.06 -9.20 19.64
CA LEU A 53 -0.30 -9.66 19.90
C LEU A 53 -0.68 -9.61 21.39
N ASP A 54 0.27 -9.94 22.27
CA ASP A 54 0.06 -9.98 23.72
C ASP A 54 -0.14 -8.60 24.36
N ASN A 55 0.28 -7.54 23.67
CA ASN A 55 0.15 -6.17 24.15
C ASN A 55 -1.12 -5.47 23.63
N LEU A 56 -1.92 -6.14 22.80
CA LEU A 56 -3.14 -5.57 22.22
C LEU A 56 -4.35 -5.85 23.10
N THR A 57 -5.10 -4.79 23.40
CA THR A 57 -6.42 -4.90 24.03
C THR A 57 -7.43 -5.55 23.08
N ASP A 58 -8.52 -6.11 23.61
CA ASP A 58 -9.58 -6.69 22.78
C ASP A 58 -10.17 -5.67 21.78
N GLU A 59 -10.27 -4.41 22.17
CA GLU A 59 -10.71 -3.33 21.28
C GLU A 59 -9.72 -3.12 20.11
N ALA A 60 -8.41 -3.15 20.38
CA ALA A 60 -7.40 -3.04 19.33
C ALA A 60 -7.44 -4.27 18.40
N LEU A 61 -7.62 -5.46 18.96
CA LEU A 61 -7.72 -6.69 18.15
C LEU A 61 -8.97 -6.72 17.27
N ASP A 62 -10.11 -6.27 17.79
CA ASP A 62 -11.32 -6.08 17.00
C ASP A 62 -11.09 -5.06 15.86
N GLY A 63 -10.40 -3.96 16.16
CA GLY A 63 -9.99 -2.97 15.16
C GLY A 63 -9.09 -3.56 14.06
N LEU A 64 -8.10 -4.36 14.45
CA LEU A 64 -7.16 -4.98 13.52
C LEU A 64 -7.82 -6.07 12.68
N ALA A 65 -8.74 -6.85 13.27
CA ALA A 65 -9.54 -7.82 12.54
C ALA A 65 -10.41 -7.14 11.46
N LEU A 66 -10.99 -5.97 11.76
CA LEU A 66 -11.71 -5.16 10.76
C LEU A 66 -10.81 -4.67 9.62
N LEU A 67 -9.57 -4.27 9.91
CA LEU A 67 -8.60 -3.86 8.89
C LEU A 67 -8.23 -5.03 7.98
N TRP A 68 -7.92 -6.19 8.54
CA TRP A 68 -7.63 -7.42 7.79
C TRP A 68 -8.83 -7.88 6.97
N ALA A 69 -10.04 -7.86 7.53
CA ALA A 69 -11.25 -8.21 6.79
C ALA A 69 -11.50 -7.26 5.61
N ALA A 70 -11.25 -5.96 5.79
CA ALA A 70 -11.35 -4.99 4.70
C ALA A 70 -10.26 -5.18 3.62
N GLU A 71 -9.05 -5.63 4.01
CA GLU A 71 -7.97 -5.96 3.09
C GLU A 71 -8.30 -7.21 2.25
N LEU A 72 -8.65 -8.31 2.92
CA LEU A 72 -9.05 -9.58 2.29
C LEU A 72 -10.33 -9.44 1.46
N GLY A 73 -11.21 -8.48 1.79
CA GLY A 73 -12.43 -8.18 1.05
C GLY A 73 -12.21 -7.36 -0.24
N LYS A 74 -10.99 -6.91 -0.53
CA LYS A 74 -10.69 -6.17 -1.77
C LYS A 74 -10.87 -7.08 -2.98
N LYS A 75 -11.76 -6.72 -3.90
CA LYS A 75 -11.95 -7.39 -5.20
C LYS A 75 -10.76 -7.22 -6.18
N ALA A 76 -9.62 -6.69 -5.72
CA ALA A 76 -8.53 -6.25 -6.58
C ALA A 76 -7.34 -7.22 -6.51
N ASN A 77 -7.20 -7.99 -7.59
CA ASN A 77 -6.00 -8.68 -8.06
C ASN A 77 -5.20 -9.48 -7.00
N PRO A 78 -5.29 -10.82 -7.01
CA PRO A 78 -4.54 -11.70 -6.10
C PRO A 78 -3.03 -11.40 -6.03
N ARG A 79 -2.46 -10.71 -7.01
CA ARG A 79 -1.03 -10.35 -7.08
C ARG A 79 -0.57 -9.31 -6.04
N ILE A 80 -1.41 -8.36 -5.61
CA ILE A 80 -0.99 -7.30 -4.67
C ILE A 80 -0.91 -7.82 -3.21
N ILE A 81 -1.65 -8.88 -2.91
CA ILE A 81 -1.52 -9.67 -1.68
C ILE A 81 -0.34 -10.68 -1.78
N ARG A 82 0.17 -10.95 -2.99
CA ARG A 82 1.16 -12.00 -3.31
C ARG A 82 2.61 -11.54 -3.46
N GLY A 83 3.00 -10.44 -2.82
CA GLY A 83 4.34 -10.40 -2.21
C GLY A 83 4.28 -11.23 -0.92
N LYS A 84 4.04 -12.55 -1.05
CA LYS A 84 3.83 -13.57 0.00
C LYS A 84 3.89 -13.00 1.43
N LEU A 85 2.76 -12.72 2.09
CA LEU A 85 2.61 -12.49 3.56
C LEU A 85 3.98 -12.49 4.25
N VAL A 86 4.66 -11.35 4.18
CA VAL A 86 6.12 -11.16 4.09
C VAL A 86 6.94 -12.25 4.83
N HIS A 87 7.18 -13.39 4.17
CA HIS A 87 7.98 -14.56 4.60
C HIS A 87 7.29 -15.71 5.37
N GLY A 88 6.61 -16.58 4.60
CA GLY A 88 6.81 -18.02 4.77
C GLY A 88 5.59 -18.91 4.65
N GLU A 89 5.09 -19.13 3.43
CA GLU A 89 4.77 -20.47 2.88
C GLU A 89 4.16 -20.38 1.47
N GLN A 90 4.21 -21.48 0.73
CA GLN A 90 3.59 -21.62 -0.58
C GLN A 90 2.07 -21.54 -0.43
N LEU A 91 1.50 -20.38 -0.76
CA LEU A 91 0.05 -20.23 -0.94
C LEU A 91 -0.53 -21.14 -2.05
N ALA A 92 0.32 -21.82 -2.82
CA ALA A 92 -0.07 -22.85 -3.77
C ALA A 92 -0.73 -24.07 -3.10
N ASP A 93 -0.44 -24.33 -1.82
CA ASP A 93 -1.07 -25.42 -1.06
C ASP A 93 -2.29 -24.97 -0.24
N VAL A 94 -2.57 -23.67 -0.14
CA VAL A 94 -3.64 -23.14 0.73
C VAL A 94 -4.51 -22.10 0.00
N ILE A 95 -5.41 -22.68 -0.80
CA ILE A 95 -6.82 -22.30 -1.03
C ILE A 95 -7.14 -21.28 -2.15
N LEU A 96 -7.99 -21.78 -3.05
CA LEU A 96 -8.87 -21.11 -4.02
C LEU A 96 -9.51 -19.83 -3.45
N GLU A 97 -9.79 -18.82 -4.28
CA GLU A 97 -10.42 -17.51 -3.94
C GLU A 97 -11.64 -17.56 -2.99
N ALA A 98 -12.29 -18.72 -2.84
CA ALA A 98 -13.30 -18.99 -1.82
C ALA A 98 -12.79 -18.92 -0.35
N SER A 99 -11.48 -18.98 -0.06
CA SER A 99 -10.91 -18.82 1.29
C SER A 99 -10.91 -17.37 1.76
N GLU A 100 -10.45 -16.42 0.95
CA GLU A 100 -10.21 -15.04 1.39
C GLU A 100 -11.51 -14.40 1.88
N TYR A 101 -12.60 -14.60 1.14
CA TYR A 101 -13.92 -14.14 1.56
C TYR A 101 -14.41 -14.84 2.84
N ARG A 102 -14.13 -16.14 3.01
CA ARG A 102 -14.46 -16.87 4.25
C ARG A 102 -13.64 -16.37 5.44
N LEU A 103 -12.35 -16.10 5.24
CA LEU A 103 -11.47 -15.55 6.26
C LEU A 103 -11.87 -14.12 6.64
N ALA A 104 -12.20 -13.29 5.65
CA ALA A 104 -12.75 -11.96 5.88
C ALA A 104 -14.03 -12.06 6.72
N ARG A 105 -14.99 -12.91 6.34
CA ARG A 105 -16.21 -13.13 7.13
C ARG A 105 -15.92 -13.62 8.55
N LEU A 106 -15.01 -14.57 8.71
CA LEU A 106 -14.61 -15.09 10.01
C LEU A 106 -14.07 -13.99 10.92
N LEU A 107 -13.21 -13.12 10.38
CA LEU A 107 -12.69 -11.94 11.07
C LEU A 107 -13.77 -10.90 11.41
N LEU A 108 -14.89 -10.86 10.69
CA LEU A 108 -16.00 -9.96 11.01
C LEU A 108 -16.92 -10.53 12.09
N GLU A 109 -17.19 -11.83 12.02
CA GLU A 109 -18.09 -12.55 12.92
C GLU A 109 -17.42 -12.76 14.30
N GLU A 110 -16.15 -13.18 14.33
CA GLU A 110 -15.42 -13.52 15.56
C GLU A 110 -14.34 -12.50 15.96
N ARG A 111 -14.04 -11.52 15.10
CA ARG A 111 -13.15 -10.37 15.38
C ARG A 111 -11.80 -10.75 15.99
N GLY A 112 -11.41 -10.11 17.09
CA GLY A 112 -10.11 -10.32 17.73
C GLY A 112 -9.84 -11.79 18.07
N LYS A 113 -10.89 -12.59 18.37
CA LYS A 113 -10.74 -14.03 18.63
C LYS A 113 -10.29 -14.79 17.38
N ALA A 114 -10.93 -14.54 16.25
CA ALA A 114 -10.50 -15.12 14.98
C ALA A 114 -9.09 -14.67 14.61
N LEU A 115 -8.75 -13.39 14.79
CA LEU A 115 -7.41 -12.90 14.49
C LEU A 115 -6.34 -13.64 15.32
N ARG A 116 -6.54 -13.81 16.63
CA ARG A 116 -5.62 -14.58 17.50
C ARG A 116 -5.45 -16.02 17.02
N ARG A 117 -6.56 -16.69 16.67
CA ARG A 117 -6.54 -18.06 16.13
C ARG A 117 -5.77 -18.13 14.82
N LEU A 118 -6.11 -17.27 13.85
CA LEU A 118 -5.47 -17.24 12.54
C LEU A 118 -3.96 -16.92 12.62
N HIS A 119 -3.56 -16.08 13.57
CA HIS A 119 -2.13 -15.82 13.84
C HIS A 119 -1.43 -17.04 14.44
N SER A 120 -2.06 -17.70 15.42
CA SER A 120 -1.51 -18.91 16.06
C SER A 120 -1.41 -20.09 15.10
N ASP A 121 -2.36 -20.20 14.17
CA ASP A 121 -2.39 -21.23 13.12
C ASP A 121 -1.42 -20.92 11.96
N GLY A 122 -0.69 -19.80 12.00
CA GLY A 122 0.25 -19.40 10.95
C GLY A 122 -0.40 -18.86 9.66
N LEU A 123 -1.72 -18.72 9.62
CA LEU A 123 -2.45 -18.19 8.45
C LEU A 123 -2.28 -16.67 8.29
N ILE A 124 -2.07 -15.96 9.40
CA ILE A 124 -1.65 -14.55 9.44
C ILE A 124 -0.31 -14.53 10.19
N PRO A 125 0.83 -14.82 9.53
CA PRO A 125 2.13 -14.94 10.18
C PRO A 125 2.62 -13.63 10.80
N CYS A 126 2.22 -12.49 10.21
CA CYS A 126 2.50 -11.15 10.72
C CYS A 126 1.19 -10.38 10.92
N LEU A 127 1.10 -9.58 11.98
CA LEU A 127 -0.08 -8.75 12.28
C LEU A 127 -0.33 -7.63 11.26
N GLY A 128 0.65 -7.32 10.41
CA GLY A 128 0.54 -6.35 9.33
C GLY A 128 0.89 -6.91 7.96
N LEU A 129 0.81 -6.04 6.95
CA LEU A 129 1.22 -6.36 5.58
C LEU A 129 2.74 -6.42 5.40
N ILE A 130 3.49 -5.89 6.36
CA ILE A 130 4.94 -5.96 6.38
C ILE A 130 5.37 -6.69 7.65
N ASP A 131 6.19 -7.71 7.49
CA ASP A 131 7.01 -8.26 8.56
C ASP A 131 8.23 -7.35 8.81
N PRO A 132 8.48 -6.91 10.05
CA PRO A 132 9.59 -6.00 10.36
C PRO A 132 10.98 -6.53 9.99
N GLU A 133 11.27 -7.81 10.25
CA GLU A 133 12.61 -8.37 10.02
C GLU A 133 12.91 -8.40 8.53
N SER A 134 11.95 -8.91 7.77
CA SER A 134 11.99 -8.98 6.32
C SER A 134 12.05 -7.60 5.66
N PHE A 135 11.37 -6.61 6.22
CA PHE A 135 11.47 -5.22 5.77
C PHE A 135 12.88 -4.66 5.93
N GLU A 136 13.51 -4.86 7.10
CA GLU A 136 14.86 -4.38 7.35
C GLU A 136 15.88 -5.10 6.45
N GLU A 137 15.73 -6.41 6.24
CA GLU A 137 16.53 -7.16 5.28
C GLU A 137 16.40 -6.61 3.86
N GLN A 138 15.16 -6.40 3.40
CA GLN A 138 14.91 -5.89 2.06
C GLN A 138 15.42 -4.46 1.88
N LEU A 139 15.27 -3.62 2.91
CA LEU A 139 15.77 -2.26 2.93
C LEU A 139 17.30 -2.23 2.89
N ALA A 140 17.98 -3.15 3.58
CA ALA A 140 19.42 -3.30 3.51
C ALA A 140 19.86 -3.71 2.09
N ARG A 141 19.24 -4.73 1.50
CA ARG A 141 19.52 -5.17 0.11
C ARG A 141 19.31 -4.04 -0.89
N TYR A 142 18.20 -3.32 -0.78
CA TYR A 142 17.93 -2.13 -1.58
C TYR A 142 19.08 -1.13 -1.45
N ARG A 143 19.45 -0.74 -0.22
CA ARG A 143 20.51 0.27 0.04
C ARG A 143 21.88 -0.13 -0.49
N THR A 144 22.18 -1.43 -0.54
CA THR A 144 23.47 -1.94 -1.05
C THR A 144 23.46 -2.29 -2.54
N ALA A 145 22.29 -2.28 -3.20
CA ALA A 145 22.20 -2.58 -4.63
C ALA A 145 23.08 -1.63 -5.46
N SER A 146 23.85 -2.18 -6.40
CA SER A 146 24.64 -1.41 -7.36
C SER A 146 23.93 -1.18 -8.69
N ASP A 147 22.90 -1.97 -8.98
CA ASP A 147 22.04 -1.85 -10.15
C ASP A 147 20.59 -2.08 -9.71
N ILE A 148 19.73 -1.08 -9.93
CA ILE A 148 18.33 -1.13 -9.53
C ILE A 148 17.53 -2.11 -10.37
N VAL A 149 17.82 -2.24 -11.66
CA VAL A 149 17.09 -3.13 -12.57
C VAL A 149 17.44 -4.58 -12.27
N GLU A 150 18.71 -4.89 -11.97
CA GLU A 150 19.11 -6.22 -11.53
C GLU A 150 18.49 -6.58 -10.17
N TYR A 151 18.49 -5.65 -9.22
CA TYR A 151 17.81 -5.81 -7.94
C TYR A 151 16.32 -6.16 -8.14
N PHE A 152 15.61 -5.45 -9.02
CA PHE A 152 14.20 -5.74 -9.34
C PHE A 152 13.96 -7.08 -10.05
N ARG A 153 14.96 -7.61 -10.76
CA ARG A 153 14.85 -8.93 -11.40
C ARG A 153 15.09 -10.08 -10.43
N ARG A 154 15.94 -9.88 -9.41
CA ARG A 154 16.38 -10.93 -8.49
C ARG A 154 15.45 -11.09 -7.29
N GLU A 155 14.97 -9.97 -6.75
CA GLU A 155 14.18 -9.99 -5.52
C GLU A 155 12.72 -10.31 -5.81
N GLU A 156 12.13 -11.16 -4.97
CA GLU A 156 10.69 -11.46 -5.03
C GLU A 156 9.84 -10.23 -4.66
N TRP A 157 10.37 -9.37 -3.79
CA TRP A 157 9.75 -8.11 -3.38
C TRP A 157 10.76 -6.95 -3.45
N PRO A 158 10.98 -6.37 -4.65
CA PRO A 158 11.99 -5.34 -4.86
C PRO A 158 11.51 -3.97 -4.40
N LEU A 159 11.45 -3.80 -3.08
CA LEU A 159 11.13 -2.54 -2.43
C LEU A 159 12.11 -1.43 -2.82
N ILE A 160 11.59 -0.24 -3.13
CA ILE A 160 12.32 1.03 -3.10
C ILE A 160 11.85 1.86 -1.91
N ALA A 161 12.76 2.61 -1.31
CA ALA A 161 12.46 3.39 -0.13
C ALA A 161 13.26 4.70 -0.09
N ARG A 162 12.65 5.76 0.43
CA ARG A 162 13.35 6.99 0.77
C ARG A 162 12.75 7.59 2.03
N ARG A 163 13.63 8.06 2.92
CA ARG A 163 13.24 8.83 4.10
C ARG A 163 13.26 10.31 3.72
N PRO A 164 12.14 11.06 3.86
CA PRO A 164 12.17 12.48 3.58
C PRO A 164 12.95 13.24 4.66
N SER A 165 13.60 14.33 4.26
CA SER A 165 14.43 15.15 5.15
C SER A 165 13.63 15.65 6.36
N HIS A 166 14.24 15.55 7.55
CA HIS A 166 13.68 15.97 8.83
C HIS A 166 12.38 15.28 9.28
N ARG A 167 11.98 14.16 8.64
CA ARG A 167 10.81 13.36 9.05
C ARG A 167 11.22 12.03 9.68
N SER A 168 10.34 11.48 10.50
CA SER A 168 10.54 10.22 11.23
C SER A 168 9.96 8.98 10.53
N TYR A 169 9.40 9.13 9.32
CA TYR A 169 8.81 8.03 8.55
C TYR A 169 9.60 7.76 7.27
N VAL A 170 9.38 6.59 6.67
CA VAL A 170 9.96 6.17 5.39
C VAL A 170 8.84 6.00 4.38
N VAL A 171 9.01 6.56 3.18
CA VAL A 171 8.12 6.26 2.04
C VAL A 171 8.66 5.04 1.32
N ILE A 172 7.76 4.13 0.97
CA ILE A 172 8.09 2.87 0.31
C ILE A 172 7.28 2.63 -0.95
N GLY A 173 7.79 1.80 -1.86
CA GLY A 173 7.10 1.46 -3.08
C GLY A 173 7.64 0.23 -3.79
N VAL A 174 6.81 -0.34 -4.66
CA VAL A 174 7.21 -1.34 -5.66
C VAL A 174 6.56 -0.94 -6.98
N PRO A 175 7.31 -0.26 -7.87
CA PRO A 175 6.87 0.04 -9.23
C PRO A 175 6.46 -1.21 -10.01
N ASP A 176 5.53 -1.05 -10.97
CA ASP A 176 5.08 -2.15 -11.82
C ASP A 176 6.16 -2.62 -12.80
N GLU A 177 6.98 -1.71 -13.30
CA GLU A 177 8.15 -2.02 -14.13
C GLU A 177 9.29 -1.02 -13.86
N ILE A 178 10.51 -1.55 -13.83
CA ILE A 178 11.75 -0.78 -13.90
C ILE A 178 12.66 -1.44 -14.94
N ALA A 179 13.33 -0.63 -15.75
CA ALA A 179 14.22 -1.13 -16.79
C ALA A 179 15.33 -0.12 -17.10
N TRP A 180 16.41 -0.61 -17.73
CA TRP A 180 17.38 0.26 -18.40
C TRP A 180 16.80 0.66 -19.77
N ASP A 181 16.94 1.92 -20.10
CA ASP A 181 16.68 2.53 -21.40
C ASP A 181 17.98 3.21 -21.89
N ASP A 182 18.03 3.68 -23.14
CA ASP A 182 19.25 4.19 -23.78
C ASP A 182 19.94 5.33 -23.01
N GLY A 183 19.19 6.10 -22.22
CA GLY A 183 19.70 7.20 -21.40
C GLY A 183 19.94 6.86 -19.93
N GLY A 184 19.32 5.81 -19.39
CA GLY A 184 19.31 5.54 -17.96
C GLY A 184 18.13 4.70 -17.51
N VAL A 185 17.70 4.85 -16.25
CA VAL A 185 16.61 4.06 -15.68
C VAL A 185 15.26 4.61 -16.17
N LYS A 186 14.36 3.70 -16.51
CA LYS A 186 12.94 3.96 -16.77
C LYS A 186 12.10 3.31 -15.68
N VAL A 187 11.15 4.06 -15.12
CA VAL A 187 10.14 3.56 -14.19
C VAL A 187 8.75 3.68 -14.81
N VAL A 188 7.90 2.67 -14.61
CA VAL A 188 6.53 2.64 -15.15
C VAL A 188 5.54 2.35 -14.03
N GLU A 189 4.48 3.16 -13.99
CA GLU A 189 3.28 2.91 -13.19
C GLU A 189 2.15 2.46 -14.12
N LEU A 190 1.61 1.26 -13.89
CA LEU A 190 0.58 0.64 -14.70
C LEU A 190 -0.76 0.62 -13.94
N LYS A 191 -1.80 1.18 -14.55
CA LYS A 191 -3.16 1.10 -14.03
C LYS A 191 -4.10 0.42 -15.02
N THR A 192 -5.00 -0.40 -14.49
CA THR A 192 -6.15 -0.93 -15.25
C THR A 192 -7.39 -0.09 -14.96
N THR A 193 -8.17 0.23 -15.99
CA THR A 193 -9.41 1.03 -15.84
C THR A 193 -10.56 0.48 -16.66
N GLY A 194 -11.75 0.43 -16.05
CA GLY A 194 -13.01 0.24 -16.78
C GLY A 194 -13.61 1.53 -17.33
N LYS A 195 -13.02 2.70 -17.03
CA LYS A 195 -13.54 4.02 -17.43
C LYS A 195 -12.47 4.86 -18.14
N PRO A 196 -12.07 4.50 -19.37
CA PRO A 196 -11.05 5.19 -20.15
C PRO A 196 -11.23 6.72 -20.25
N TRP A 197 -12.48 7.18 -20.42
CA TRP A 197 -12.79 8.61 -20.58
C TRP A 197 -12.48 9.44 -19.32
N LEU A 198 -12.61 8.86 -18.11
CA LEU A 198 -12.27 9.56 -16.87
C LEU A 198 -10.76 9.75 -16.72
N VAL A 199 -9.98 8.79 -17.22
CA VAL A 199 -8.51 8.86 -17.24
C VAL A 199 -8.07 9.97 -18.20
N LYS A 200 -8.61 10.00 -19.43
CA LYS A 200 -8.33 11.06 -20.41
C LYS A 200 -8.70 12.45 -19.90
N ALA A 201 -9.77 12.56 -19.11
CA ALA A 201 -10.17 13.81 -18.45
C ALA A 201 -9.33 14.14 -17.19
N ARG A 202 -8.23 13.42 -16.93
CA ARG A 202 -7.27 13.63 -15.82
C ARG A 202 -7.95 13.76 -14.44
N ARG A 203 -8.96 12.92 -14.20
CA ARG A 203 -9.77 12.93 -12.96
C ARG A 203 -9.03 12.21 -11.81
N GLN A 204 -9.75 11.95 -10.72
CA GLN A 204 -9.26 11.36 -9.46
C GLN A 204 -8.35 10.13 -9.65
N GLY A 205 -8.71 9.20 -10.54
CA GLY A 205 -7.89 8.02 -10.82
C GLY A 205 -6.55 8.32 -11.50
N TYR A 206 -6.51 9.34 -12.35
CA TYR A 206 -5.25 9.84 -12.93
C TYR A 206 -4.39 10.49 -11.85
N ARG A 207 -4.96 11.38 -11.02
CA ARG A 207 -4.23 12.03 -9.92
C ARG A 207 -3.65 11.03 -8.93
N ALA A 208 -4.42 10.00 -8.59
CA ALA A 208 -3.96 8.90 -7.75
C ALA A 208 -2.72 8.19 -8.33
N ALA A 209 -2.74 7.89 -9.62
CA ALA A 209 -1.63 7.20 -10.27
C ALA A 209 -0.42 8.11 -10.48
N LEU A 210 -0.64 9.38 -10.83
CA LEU A 210 0.41 10.39 -10.92
C LEU A 210 1.11 10.59 -9.57
N ALA A 211 0.36 10.63 -8.47
CA ALA A 211 0.96 10.77 -7.14
C ALA A 211 1.81 9.56 -6.73
N GLN A 212 1.39 8.35 -7.11
CA GLN A 212 2.16 7.13 -6.91
C GLN A 212 3.44 7.11 -7.76
N LEU A 213 3.35 7.48 -9.05
CA LEU A 213 4.50 7.61 -9.93
C LEU A 213 5.49 8.69 -9.45
N ALA A 214 4.97 9.82 -8.96
CA ALA A 214 5.78 10.89 -8.38
C ALA A 214 6.54 10.42 -7.14
N ALA A 215 5.93 9.60 -6.29
CA ALA A 215 6.61 8.98 -5.15
C ALA A 215 7.77 8.08 -5.61
N TYR A 216 7.58 7.30 -6.70
CA TYR A 216 8.65 6.46 -7.24
C TYR A 216 9.79 7.28 -7.84
N ALA A 217 9.47 8.28 -8.64
CA ALA A 217 10.47 9.20 -9.18
C ALA A 217 11.27 9.82 -8.04
N TRP A 218 10.60 10.41 -7.05
CA TRP A 218 11.23 10.98 -5.87
C TRP A 218 12.12 10.00 -5.11
N MET A 219 11.73 8.73 -4.95
CA MET A 219 12.58 7.73 -4.28
C MET A 219 13.83 7.34 -5.08
N LEU A 220 13.80 7.48 -6.41
CA LEU A 220 14.83 6.98 -7.33
C LEU A 220 15.81 8.06 -7.80
N VAL A 221 15.35 9.29 -8.06
CA VAL A 221 16.13 10.35 -8.74
C VAL A 221 17.47 10.70 -8.09
N ASP A 222 17.59 10.58 -6.77
CA ASP A 222 18.82 10.95 -6.06
C ASP A 222 19.93 9.90 -6.21
N ARG A 223 19.57 8.64 -6.45
CA ARG A 223 20.50 7.51 -6.39
C ARG A 223 20.77 6.89 -7.77
N TRP A 224 19.81 7.01 -8.67
CA TRP A 224 19.85 6.37 -9.97
C TRP A 224 19.68 7.43 -11.07
N PRO A 225 20.30 7.24 -12.24
CA PRO A 225 20.10 8.12 -13.39
C PRO A 225 18.71 7.86 -13.97
N LEU A 226 17.66 8.33 -13.29
CA LEU A 226 16.28 8.14 -13.72
C LEU A 226 15.96 9.12 -14.84
N GLU A 227 15.78 8.59 -16.05
CA GLU A 227 15.56 9.39 -17.26
C GLU A 227 14.09 9.45 -17.67
N THR A 228 13.32 8.41 -17.39
CA THR A 228 11.93 8.33 -17.86
C THR A 228 11.01 7.79 -16.77
N ALA A 229 9.92 8.50 -16.55
CA ALA A 229 8.78 8.03 -15.75
C ALA A 229 7.55 7.94 -16.65
N GLU A 230 6.99 6.74 -16.85
CA GLU A 230 5.79 6.55 -17.66
C GLU A 230 4.57 6.21 -16.80
N LEU A 231 3.47 6.92 -17.05
CA LEU A 231 2.16 6.55 -16.55
C LEU A 231 1.37 5.86 -17.66
N VAL A 232 1.03 4.59 -17.46
CA VAL A 232 0.35 3.75 -18.46
C VAL A 232 -0.99 3.28 -17.93
N PHE A 233 -2.07 3.61 -18.64
CA PHE A 233 -3.40 3.06 -18.38
C PHE A 233 -3.79 2.06 -19.45
N LYS A 234 -4.21 0.87 -19.03
CA LYS A 234 -4.81 -0.17 -19.87
C LYS A 234 -6.29 -0.35 -19.55
N ASP A 235 -7.10 -0.69 -20.54
CA ASP A 235 -8.45 -1.20 -20.31
C ASP A 235 -8.44 -2.68 -19.88
N TYR A 236 -9.61 -3.25 -19.60
CA TYR A 236 -9.72 -4.68 -19.23
C TYR A 236 -9.41 -5.65 -20.38
N ALA A 237 -9.40 -5.18 -21.63
CA ALA A 237 -8.96 -5.96 -22.78
C ALA A 237 -7.43 -5.89 -22.98
N GLY A 238 -6.73 -5.11 -22.16
CA GLY A 238 -5.28 -4.95 -22.21
C GLY A 238 -4.79 -3.85 -23.16
N ASN A 239 -5.71 -3.11 -23.80
CA ASN A 239 -5.33 -2.03 -24.73
C ASN A 239 -4.85 -0.80 -23.96
N THR A 240 -3.77 -0.18 -24.43
CA THR A 240 -3.29 1.09 -23.88
C THR A 240 -4.26 2.21 -24.20
N VAL A 241 -4.88 2.78 -23.17
CA VAL A 241 -5.82 3.91 -23.25
C VAL A 241 -5.08 5.25 -23.20
N LEU A 242 -4.05 5.31 -22.37
CA LEU A 242 -3.21 6.48 -22.14
C LEU A 242 -1.80 5.99 -21.83
N ARG A 243 -0.81 6.63 -22.44
CA ARG A 243 0.59 6.55 -22.06
C ARG A 243 1.12 7.96 -22.03
N GLU A 244 1.54 8.42 -20.86
CA GLU A 244 2.15 9.74 -20.70
C GLU A 244 3.56 9.55 -20.13
N LYS A 245 4.54 10.17 -20.80
CA LYS A 245 5.89 10.32 -20.29
C LYS A 245 5.95 11.58 -19.46
N HIS A 246 6.64 11.50 -18.34
CA HIS A 246 6.87 12.62 -17.43
C HIS A 246 8.36 12.77 -17.17
N ASP A 247 8.79 14.01 -16.97
CA ASP A 247 10.13 14.31 -16.48
C ASP A 247 10.26 13.84 -15.02
N PRO A 248 11.23 12.98 -14.69
CA PRO A 248 11.42 12.49 -13.33
C PRO A 248 11.72 13.57 -12.28
N LEU A 249 12.42 14.63 -12.64
CA LEU A 249 12.74 15.73 -11.74
C LEU A 249 11.51 16.59 -11.46
N GLU A 250 10.69 16.88 -12.48
CA GLU A 250 9.42 17.57 -12.29
C GLU A 250 8.48 16.77 -11.37
N LEU A 251 8.46 15.44 -11.52
CA LEU A 251 7.70 14.56 -10.64
C LEU A 251 8.24 14.54 -9.21
N ALA A 252 9.56 14.54 -9.03
CA ALA A 252 10.17 14.60 -7.72
C ALA A 252 9.89 15.94 -7.02
N GLU A 253 9.90 17.05 -7.76
CA GLU A 253 9.49 18.36 -7.25
C GLU A 253 8.00 18.41 -6.90
N LEU A 254 7.14 17.86 -7.77
CA LEU A 254 5.71 17.72 -7.48
C LEU A 254 5.50 16.93 -6.19
N PHE A 255 6.29 15.87 -5.99
CA PHE A 255 6.22 15.07 -4.78
C PHE A 255 6.52 15.93 -3.54
N GLU A 256 7.67 16.59 -3.51
CA GLU A 256 8.09 17.44 -2.38
C GLU A 256 7.10 18.57 -2.09
N LYS A 257 6.58 19.23 -3.13
CA LYS A 257 5.73 20.42 -2.99
C LYS A 257 4.28 20.10 -2.65
N GLU A 258 3.70 19.06 -3.27
CA GLU A 258 2.25 18.82 -3.22
C GLU A 258 1.85 17.49 -2.59
N ILE A 259 2.69 16.45 -2.70
CA ILE A 259 2.32 15.09 -2.28
C ILE A 259 2.92 14.73 -0.93
N LEU A 260 4.08 15.25 -0.57
CA LEU A 260 4.72 15.00 0.72
C LEU A 260 3.81 15.35 1.92
N PRO A 261 2.99 16.43 1.89
CA PRO A 261 2.00 16.68 2.95
C PRO A 261 0.98 15.53 3.12
N ILE A 262 0.66 14.80 2.04
CA ILE A 262 -0.19 13.60 2.12
C ILE A 262 0.54 12.50 2.89
N ALA A 263 1.82 12.29 2.61
CA ALA A 263 2.63 11.32 3.34
C ALA A 263 2.77 11.71 4.82
N ASP A 264 2.92 13.00 5.13
CA ASP A 264 2.91 13.53 6.50
C ASP A 264 1.58 13.19 7.22
N GLU A 265 0.42 13.42 6.57
CA GLU A 265 -0.89 13.04 7.14
C GLU A 265 -1.05 11.51 7.29
N LEU A 266 -0.51 10.71 6.37
CA LEU A 266 -0.58 9.24 6.44
C LEU A 266 0.29 8.66 7.55
N ALA A 267 1.44 9.28 7.81
CA ALA A 267 2.35 8.95 8.89
C ALA A 267 1.87 9.45 10.26
N SER A 268 0.87 10.33 10.30
CA SER A 268 0.31 10.85 11.55
C SER A 268 -0.43 9.78 12.35
N GLN A 269 -0.39 9.93 13.67
CA GLN A 269 -1.23 9.18 14.61
C GLN A 269 -2.71 9.57 14.49
N GLU A 270 -2.99 10.79 14.02
CA GLU A 270 -4.35 11.26 13.85
C GLU A 270 -4.91 10.85 12.49
N PRO A 271 -6.13 10.27 12.44
CA PRO A 271 -6.77 9.96 11.18
C PRO A 271 -7.12 11.26 10.45
N PRO A 272 -7.04 11.28 9.11
CA PRO A 272 -7.35 12.48 8.35
C PRO A 272 -8.85 12.80 8.38
N GLY A 273 -9.16 14.08 8.15
CA GLY A 273 -10.54 14.53 7.96
C GLY A 273 -11.25 13.77 6.83
N GLN A 274 -12.55 13.53 6.97
CA GLN A 274 -13.32 12.82 5.95
C GLN A 274 -13.43 13.66 4.66
N PRO A 275 -13.30 13.04 3.48
CA PRO A 275 -13.67 13.72 2.25
C PRO A 275 -15.18 14.03 2.26
N ALA A 276 -15.60 15.08 1.57
CA ALA A 276 -17.01 15.48 1.52
C ALA A 276 -17.94 14.39 0.90
N ARG A 277 -17.42 13.63 -0.08
CA ARG A 277 -18.15 12.57 -0.79
C ARG A 277 -17.26 11.35 -1.07
N PRO A 278 -16.97 10.50 -0.06
CA PRO A 278 -16.22 9.28 -0.27
C PRO A 278 -17.02 8.29 -1.12
N PRO A 279 -16.37 7.45 -1.97
CA PRO A 279 -17.02 6.40 -2.75
C PRO A 279 -17.43 5.21 -1.85
N CYS A 280 -18.26 5.46 -0.83
CA CYS A 280 -18.60 4.47 0.18
C CYS A 280 -19.40 3.28 -0.38
N GLN A 281 -20.22 3.47 -1.41
CA GLN A 281 -21.11 2.40 -1.91
C GLN A 281 -20.37 1.13 -2.34
N SER A 282 -19.16 1.26 -2.89
CA SER A 282 -18.31 0.14 -3.30
C SER A 282 -17.13 -0.11 -2.35
N CYS A 283 -17.17 0.46 -1.14
CA CYS A 283 -16.09 0.37 -0.17
C CYS A 283 -16.09 -0.98 0.55
N GLU A 284 -14.91 -1.53 0.81
CA GLU A 284 -14.71 -2.81 1.50
C GLU A 284 -15.28 -2.76 2.92
N TYR A 285 -15.20 -1.60 3.58
CA TYR A 285 -15.84 -1.37 4.89
C TYR A 285 -17.38 -1.40 4.86
N ASN A 286 -18.01 -1.35 3.68
CA ASN A 286 -19.46 -1.51 3.52
C ASN A 286 -19.86 -2.92 3.09
N THR A 287 -19.00 -3.67 2.39
CA THR A 287 -19.22 -5.11 2.14
C THR A 287 -19.08 -5.93 3.41
N VAL A 288 -18.30 -5.43 4.38
CA VAL A 288 -18.19 -5.89 5.77
C VAL A 288 -19.50 -5.80 6.58
N ARG A 289 -20.54 -5.09 6.09
CA ARG A 289 -21.85 -4.95 6.78
C ARG A 289 -22.95 -5.89 6.26
N GLY A 290 -22.68 -6.62 5.18
CA GLY A 290 -23.63 -7.50 4.51
C GLY A 290 -23.64 -8.90 5.08
#